data_AF-A0A2T0JZA9-F1
#
_entry.id   AF-A0A2T0JZA9-F1
#
_cell.length_a   1.000
_cell.length_b   1.000
_cell.length_c   1.000
_cell.angle_alpha   90.00
_cell.angle_beta   90.00
_cell.angle_gamma   90.00
#
_symmetry.space_group_name_H-M   'P 1'
#
loop_
_entity.id
_entity.type
_entity.pdbx_description
1 polymer ?
#
loop_
_entity_poly.entity_id
_entity_poly.type
_entity_poly.pdbx_seq_one_letter_code
_entity_poly.pdbx_strand_id
1 'polypeptide(L)'
;MRVLSDSGGNEADGARLLESLLDALARWPDVGIRARLSIEQWAGLSADEARVYQEIGISAVRGGADWRPAADKIRELGRLRYEPAVPALIGLWEKCPVHPVAVAAAHALFEIGTAEARDALRHGIHDHDHLGRFMALKVMFTDDGTAWDNVGHLFSGECLATTAGLTAAAEALGLLSPRSFPRTDHAGQSEEARDPLSHDRRWLDLCVSLRDHEFLGPQARQVLGDADPAITGPALDAARALRAVQTRTPAGRHLRPGDLVARYRDGDHRGVWRDLGAVDALDDVWRAEAEQVAELTMERVRRNASSLTAALIACGWPVIDKQALSGPADDVEDLLRELEQITGSPVPPALAAYWRIVGTIDLVPRGTWNAPFPPGVPEQLAVADPLEITDLSTAWFSVEEWQEESEDLHPEIVGPLEITIAADYLHKANISGGAPYSVWLPHAGADPLVRDEEHCLTFTDYLRRAFAGKGFLRLDQQDEWVAHGVTRDQFAEMTGWLESVEYEHIEF
;
A
#
# COMPACT_ATOMS: atom_id res chain seq x y z
N MET A 1 3.35 -21.68 48.28
CA MET A 1 2.47 -21.10 49.31
C MET A 1 3.22 -20.00 50.08
N ARG A 2 3.33 -18.79 49.49
CA ARG A 2 3.71 -17.50 50.11
C ARG A 2 3.83 -16.44 48.99
N VAL A 3 2.71 -15.90 48.53
CA VAL A 3 2.59 -14.61 47.82
C VAL A 3 1.16 -14.12 48.08
N LEU A 4 0.90 -13.52 49.25
CA LEU A 4 -0.41 -12.92 49.58
C LEU A 4 -0.26 -11.64 50.40
N SER A 5 0.83 -10.89 50.24
CA SER A 5 1.10 -9.69 51.05
C SER A 5 1.47 -8.43 50.28
N ASP A 6 1.27 -8.38 48.96
CA ASP A 6 1.60 -7.19 48.14
C ASP A 6 0.37 -6.52 47.49
N SER A 7 -0.82 -7.09 47.65
CA SER A 7 -2.04 -6.56 47.00
C SER A 7 -2.50 -5.21 47.58
N GLY A 8 -2.30 -4.98 48.88
CA GLY A 8 -2.75 -3.74 49.52
C GLY A 8 -1.92 -2.50 49.17
N GLY A 9 -0.66 -2.66 48.76
CA GLY A 9 0.19 -1.56 48.31
C GLY A 9 -0.27 -1.04 46.95
N ASN A 10 -0.41 -1.95 45.98
CA ASN A 10 -0.82 -1.63 44.61
C ASN A 10 -2.19 -0.96 44.53
N GLU A 11 -3.14 -1.37 45.38
CA GLU A 11 -4.48 -0.77 45.40
C GLU A 11 -4.46 0.70 45.85
N ALA A 12 -3.73 1.01 46.92
CA ALA A 12 -3.60 2.38 47.42
C ALA A 12 -2.79 3.29 46.48
N ASP A 13 -1.75 2.74 45.85
CA ASP A 13 -0.96 3.44 44.83
C ASP A 13 -1.78 3.71 43.56
N GLY A 14 -2.51 2.71 43.07
CA GLY A 14 -3.40 2.84 41.92
C GLY A 14 -4.49 3.88 42.13
N ALA A 15 -5.13 3.90 43.30
CA ALA A 15 -6.16 4.90 43.64
C ALA A 15 -5.59 6.33 43.59
N ARG A 16 -4.41 6.56 44.21
CA ARG A 16 -3.73 7.86 44.18
C ARG A 16 -3.33 8.29 42.77
N LEU A 17 -2.84 7.34 41.96
CA LEU A 17 -2.46 7.60 40.58
C LEU A 17 -3.67 7.97 39.71
N LEU A 18 -4.79 7.26 39.87
CA LEU A 18 -6.03 7.55 39.16
C LEU A 18 -6.59 8.92 39.54
N GLU A 19 -6.68 9.23 40.84
CA GLU A 19 -7.09 10.55 41.32
C GLU A 19 -6.19 11.65 40.73
N SER A 20 -4.87 11.46 40.79
CA SER A 20 -3.90 12.41 40.24
C SER A 20 -3.95 12.53 38.72
N LEU A 21 -4.37 11.48 38.00
CA LEU A 21 -4.61 11.51 36.56
C LEU A 21 -5.87 12.32 36.24
N LEU A 22 -6.98 12.04 36.92
CA LEU A 22 -8.25 12.76 36.73
C LEU A 22 -8.09 14.25 37.04
N ASP A 23 -7.36 14.61 38.10
CA ASP A 23 -7.02 15.99 38.42
C ASP A 23 -6.14 16.68 37.36
N ALA A 24 -5.27 15.93 36.69
CA ALA A 24 -4.46 16.45 35.60
C ALA A 24 -5.31 16.68 34.34
N LEU A 25 -6.18 15.74 34.00
CA LEU A 25 -7.10 15.83 32.86
C LEU A 25 -8.15 16.93 33.06
N ALA A 26 -8.62 17.15 34.29
CA ALA A 26 -9.55 18.24 34.59
C ALA A 26 -8.91 19.64 34.42
N ARG A 27 -7.58 19.73 34.48
CA ARG A 27 -6.81 20.96 34.25
C ARG A 27 -6.33 21.11 32.81
N TRP A 28 -6.56 20.10 31.98
CA TRP A 28 -6.20 20.20 30.58
C TRP A 28 -7.07 21.26 29.89
N PRO A 29 -6.50 22.04 28.95
CA PRO A 29 -7.33 22.89 28.12
C PRO A 29 -8.36 22.02 27.39
N ASP A 30 -9.49 22.62 27.03
CA ASP A 30 -10.46 21.94 26.15
C ASP A 30 -9.79 21.69 24.80
N VAL A 31 -9.28 20.45 24.65
CA VAL A 31 -8.60 19.97 23.45
C VAL A 31 -9.59 19.38 22.43
N GLY A 32 -10.89 19.45 22.73
CA GLY A 32 -11.96 18.84 21.93
C GLY A 32 -12.11 17.34 22.16
N ILE A 33 -12.97 16.73 21.36
CA ILE A 33 -13.24 15.29 21.35
C ILE A 33 -12.93 14.77 19.95
N ARG A 34 -12.12 13.71 19.87
CA ARG A 34 -11.86 12.99 18.62
C ARG A 34 -12.42 11.60 18.75
N ALA A 35 -13.68 11.42 18.32
CA ALA A 35 -14.28 10.10 18.27
C ALA A 35 -13.57 9.25 17.22
N ARG A 36 -13.26 7.99 17.54
CA ARG A 36 -12.69 7.05 16.56
C ARG A 36 -13.66 6.85 15.40
N LEU A 37 -13.12 6.73 14.19
CA LEU A 37 -13.86 6.44 12.97
C LEU A 37 -13.52 5.04 12.51
N SER A 38 -14.52 4.30 12.05
CA SER A 38 -14.32 3.07 11.27
C SER A 38 -13.73 3.37 9.89
N ILE A 39 -13.19 2.36 9.22
CA ILE A 39 -12.70 2.45 7.84
C ILE A 39 -13.82 2.94 6.90
N GLU A 40 -15.05 2.44 7.05
CA GLU A 40 -16.19 2.86 6.23
C GLU A 40 -16.59 4.31 6.50
N GLN A 41 -16.61 4.73 7.77
CA GLN A 41 -16.89 6.12 8.13
C GLN A 41 -15.83 7.06 7.58
N TRP A 42 -14.56 6.66 7.66
CA TRP A 42 -13.45 7.42 7.11
C TRP A 42 -13.54 7.54 5.59
N ALA A 43 -13.79 6.43 4.90
CA ALA A 43 -13.97 6.42 3.44
C ALA A 43 -15.18 7.24 2.97
N GLY A 44 -16.17 7.46 3.85
CA GLY A 44 -17.32 8.31 3.60
C GLY A 44 -17.09 9.81 3.84
N LEU A 45 -15.96 10.21 4.41
CA LEU A 45 -15.64 11.63 4.62
C LEU A 45 -15.21 12.30 3.31
N SER A 46 -15.64 13.54 3.12
CA SER A 46 -14.96 14.44 2.18
C SER A 46 -13.55 14.76 2.68
N ALA A 47 -12.65 15.22 1.80
CA ALA A 47 -11.29 15.57 2.22
C ALA A 47 -11.27 16.72 3.25
N ASP A 48 -12.22 17.67 3.16
CA ASP A 48 -12.38 18.74 4.15
C ASP A 48 -12.74 18.18 5.54
N GLU A 49 -13.66 17.21 5.61
CA GLU A 49 -14.03 16.54 6.86
C GLU A 49 -12.87 15.70 7.41
N ALA A 50 -12.16 14.98 6.55
CA ALA A 50 -10.97 14.21 6.91
C ALA A 50 -9.86 15.11 7.46
N ARG A 51 -9.62 16.27 6.84
CA ARG A 51 -8.69 17.29 7.34
C ARG A 51 -9.10 17.78 8.71
N VAL A 52 -10.34 18.25 8.86
CA VAL A 52 -10.85 18.77 10.15
C VAL A 52 -10.68 17.71 11.24
N TYR A 53 -10.95 16.45 10.93
CA TYR A 53 -10.72 15.34 11.85
C TYR A 53 -9.27 15.17 12.28
N GLN A 54 -8.30 15.29 11.35
CA GLN A 54 -6.87 15.21 11.65
C GLN A 54 -6.37 16.45 12.42
N GLU A 55 -6.84 17.64 12.05
CA GLU A 55 -6.48 18.92 12.67
C GLU A 55 -6.81 18.97 14.16
N ILE A 56 -7.89 18.31 14.59
CA ILE A 56 -8.25 18.19 16.02
C ILE A 56 -7.08 17.58 16.81
N GLY A 57 -6.51 16.48 16.32
CA GLY A 57 -5.39 15.80 17.00
C GLY A 57 -4.09 16.61 16.96
N ILE A 58 -3.77 17.20 15.82
CA ILE A 58 -2.57 18.04 15.65
C ILE A 58 -2.65 19.27 16.56
N SER A 59 -3.81 19.94 16.59
CA SER A 59 -4.06 21.12 17.42
C SER A 59 -4.01 20.78 18.90
N ALA A 60 -4.58 19.63 19.32
CA ALA A 60 -4.51 19.16 20.69
C ALA A 60 -3.07 18.93 21.19
N VAL A 61 -2.20 18.37 20.34
CA VAL A 61 -0.77 18.20 20.67
C VAL A 61 -0.02 19.53 20.67
N ARG A 62 -0.31 20.42 19.72
CA ARG A 62 0.36 21.74 19.58
C ARG A 62 -0.09 22.77 20.61
N GLY A 63 -1.30 22.63 21.16
CA GLY A 63 -1.93 23.55 22.12
C GLY A 63 -1.20 23.71 23.46
N GLY A 64 0.01 23.15 23.61
CA GLY A 64 0.91 23.44 24.72
C GLY A 64 0.60 22.70 26.01
N ALA A 65 -0.33 21.75 25.99
CA ALA A 65 -0.63 20.93 27.14
C ALA A 65 0.47 19.88 27.35
N ASP A 66 1.14 19.90 28.51
CA ASP A 66 2.15 18.88 28.84
C ASP A 66 1.44 17.54 29.08
N TRP A 67 1.34 16.75 28.01
CA TRP A 67 0.63 15.47 27.99
C TRP A 67 1.47 14.33 28.56
N ARG A 68 2.79 14.50 28.68
CA ARG A 68 3.72 13.44 29.10
C ARG A 68 3.42 12.92 30.51
N PRO A 69 3.20 13.78 31.53
CA PRO A 69 2.86 13.31 32.86
C PRO A 69 1.55 12.51 32.92
N ALA A 70 0.55 12.83 32.08
CA ALA A 70 -0.69 12.07 32.01
C ALA A 70 -0.43 10.69 31.39
N ALA A 71 0.29 10.63 30.26
CA ALA A 71 0.66 9.38 29.61
C ALA A 71 1.48 8.47 30.54
N ASP A 72 2.42 9.02 31.32
CA ASP A 72 3.24 8.25 32.27
C ASP A 72 2.40 7.64 33.41
N LYS A 73 1.46 8.41 33.97
CA LYS A 73 0.52 7.91 34.98
C LYS A 73 -0.38 6.80 34.42
N ILE A 74 -0.86 6.95 33.19
CA ILE A 74 -1.66 5.93 32.51
C ILE A 74 -0.87 4.63 32.36
N ARG A 75 0.40 4.71 31.92
CA ARG A 75 1.28 3.53 31.83
C ARG A 75 1.51 2.88 33.20
N GLU A 76 1.68 3.67 34.25
CA GLU A 76 1.81 3.16 35.61
C GLU A 76 0.54 2.43 36.08
N LEU A 77 -0.65 2.98 35.81
CA LEU A 77 -1.93 2.32 36.10
C LEU A 77 -2.04 0.97 35.37
N GLY A 78 -1.60 0.90 34.12
CA GLY A 78 -1.49 -0.34 33.36
C GLY A 78 -0.55 -1.36 34.03
N ARG A 79 0.67 -0.92 34.41
CA ARG A 79 1.65 -1.77 35.10
C ARG A 79 1.17 -2.30 36.45
N LEU A 80 0.41 -1.49 37.19
CA LEU A 80 -0.22 -1.90 38.45
C LEU A 80 -1.45 -2.78 38.26
N ARG A 81 -1.95 -2.93 37.02
CA ARG A 81 -3.20 -3.62 36.67
C ARG A 81 -4.39 -3.12 37.48
N TYR A 82 -4.49 -1.80 37.66
CA TYR A 82 -5.49 -1.19 38.53
C TYR A 82 -6.87 -1.13 37.85
N GLU A 83 -7.69 -2.15 38.06
CA GLU A 83 -9.01 -2.31 37.43
C GLU A 83 -9.97 -1.11 37.55
N PRO A 84 -10.04 -0.38 38.69
CA PRO A 84 -10.93 0.78 38.78
C PRO A 84 -10.63 1.92 37.80
N ALA A 85 -9.45 1.93 37.16
CA ALA A 85 -9.12 2.89 36.11
C ALA A 85 -9.77 2.58 34.74
N VAL A 86 -10.28 1.36 34.52
CA VAL A 86 -10.76 0.89 33.21
C VAL A 86 -11.78 1.84 32.57
N PRO A 87 -12.85 2.31 33.26
CA PRO A 87 -13.80 3.22 32.63
C PRO A 87 -13.19 4.55 32.16
N ALA A 88 -12.24 5.10 32.93
CA ALA A 88 -11.55 6.33 32.56
C ALA A 88 -10.60 6.11 31.37
N LEU A 89 -9.90 4.98 31.35
CA LEU A 89 -9.00 4.61 30.26
C LEU A 89 -9.75 4.32 28.96
N ILE A 90 -10.93 3.69 29.01
CA ILE A 90 -11.82 3.51 27.85
C ILE A 90 -12.24 4.88 27.29
N GLY A 91 -12.66 5.81 28.17
CA GLY A 91 -13.00 7.16 27.74
C GLY A 91 -11.84 7.89 27.04
N LEU A 92 -10.61 7.71 27.52
CA LEU A 92 -9.41 8.26 26.87
C LEU A 92 -9.10 7.55 25.53
N TRP A 93 -9.21 6.23 25.49
CA TRP A 93 -8.97 5.44 24.28
C TRP A 93 -9.93 5.83 23.14
N GLU A 94 -11.21 6.04 23.44
CA GLU A 94 -12.26 6.29 22.44
C GLU A 94 -12.32 7.74 21.96
N LYS A 95 -11.91 8.70 22.80
CA LYS A 95 -12.28 10.12 22.61
C LYS A 95 -11.12 11.10 22.74
N CYS A 96 -9.96 10.68 23.25
CA CYS A 96 -8.86 11.61 23.49
C CYS A 96 -8.23 12.07 22.17
N PRO A 97 -8.22 13.38 21.88
CA PRO A 97 -7.61 13.90 20.65
C PRO A 97 -6.08 13.87 20.70
N VAL A 98 -5.48 13.78 21.89
CA VAL A 98 -4.03 13.75 22.09
C VAL A 98 -3.52 12.32 21.88
N HIS A 99 -3.09 12.01 20.65
CA HIS A 99 -2.72 10.65 20.24
C HIS A 99 -1.76 9.91 21.20
N PRO A 100 -0.68 10.52 21.74
CA PRO A 100 0.18 9.83 22.72
C PRO A 100 -0.52 9.39 24.01
N VAL A 101 -1.59 10.07 24.43
CA VAL A 101 -2.38 9.71 25.61
C VAL A 101 -3.36 8.58 25.28
N ALA A 102 -3.98 8.60 24.09
CA ALA A 102 -4.79 7.49 23.60
C ALA A 102 -3.95 6.20 23.44
N VAL A 103 -2.73 6.30 22.91
CA VAL A 103 -1.75 5.19 22.86
C VAL A 103 -1.49 4.64 24.26
N ALA A 104 -1.13 5.50 25.22
CA ALA A 104 -0.90 5.07 26.59
C ALA A 104 -2.12 4.35 27.19
N ALA A 105 -3.32 4.88 26.95
CA ALA A 105 -4.57 4.29 27.44
C ALA A 105 -4.82 2.90 26.84
N ALA A 106 -4.61 2.73 25.54
CA ALA A 106 -4.77 1.44 24.86
C ALA A 106 -3.85 0.36 25.46
N HIS A 107 -2.57 0.70 25.64
CA HIS A 107 -1.60 -0.20 26.27
C HIS A 107 -1.95 -0.49 27.73
N ALA A 108 -2.41 0.50 28.49
CA ALA A 108 -2.83 0.30 29.88
C ALA A 108 -4.07 -0.61 29.98
N LEU A 109 -5.06 -0.45 29.09
CA LEU A 109 -6.22 -1.33 29.00
C LEU A 109 -5.79 -2.78 28.69
N PHE A 110 -4.85 -2.95 27.77
CA PHE A 110 -4.30 -4.26 27.43
C PHE A 110 -3.60 -4.92 28.64
N GLU A 111 -2.76 -4.18 29.37
CA GLU A 111 -2.04 -4.69 30.54
C GLU A 111 -2.98 -5.04 31.72
N ILE A 112 -4.04 -4.26 31.92
CA ILE A 112 -5.07 -4.53 32.94
C ILE A 112 -5.83 -5.81 32.61
N GLY A 113 -6.21 -6.00 31.34
CA GLY A 113 -6.68 -7.29 30.82
C GLY A 113 -8.04 -7.77 31.34
N THR A 114 -8.85 -6.91 31.98
CA THR A 114 -10.24 -7.23 32.34
C THR A 114 -11.09 -7.47 31.08
N ALA A 115 -12.21 -8.19 31.23
CA ALA A 115 -13.13 -8.43 30.12
C ALA A 115 -13.60 -7.12 29.47
N GLU A 116 -13.97 -6.12 30.28
CA GLU A 116 -14.39 -4.80 29.80
C GLU A 116 -13.29 -4.07 29.03
N ALA A 117 -12.04 -4.09 29.53
CA ALA A 117 -10.90 -3.47 28.85
C ALA A 117 -10.59 -4.16 27.51
N ARG A 118 -10.63 -5.50 27.49
CA ARG A 118 -10.41 -6.30 26.27
C ARG A 118 -11.51 -6.07 25.25
N ASP A 119 -12.77 -6.07 25.66
CA ASP A 119 -13.91 -5.79 24.80
C ASP A 119 -13.75 -4.41 24.15
N ALA A 120 -13.42 -3.37 24.92
CA ALA A 120 -13.20 -2.02 24.38
C ALA A 120 -12.08 -1.95 23.33
N LEU A 121 -11.01 -2.73 23.50
CA LEU A 121 -9.94 -2.82 22.50
C LEU A 121 -10.36 -3.62 21.26
N ARG A 122 -11.10 -4.73 21.40
CA ARG A 122 -11.57 -5.55 20.25
C ARG A 122 -12.47 -4.77 19.29
N HIS A 123 -13.27 -3.84 19.78
CA HIS A 123 -14.10 -2.98 18.93
C HIS A 123 -13.28 -2.19 17.90
N GLY A 124 -11.98 -1.98 18.16
CA GLY A 124 -11.10 -1.25 17.26
C GLY A 124 -10.68 -2.01 15.99
N ILE A 125 -11.09 -3.26 15.78
CA ILE A 125 -10.70 -4.07 14.61
C ILE A 125 -11.10 -3.46 13.26
N HIS A 126 -12.12 -2.59 13.26
CA HIS A 126 -12.58 -1.87 12.06
C HIS A 126 -12.22 -0.38 12.09
N ASP A 127 -11.42 0.07 13.05
CA ASP A 127 -10.98 1.47 13.10
C ASP A 127 -10.19 1.83 11.85
N HIS A 128 -10.34 3.06 11.36
CA HIS A 128 -9.50 3.64 10.32
C HIS A 128 -8.03 3.80 10.79
N ASP A 129 -7.83 4.06 12.08
CA ASP A 129 -6.49 4.26 12.65
C ASP A 129 -5.81 2.92 12.94
N HIS A 130 -4.57 2.76 12.46
CA HIS A 130 -3.79 1.53 12.59
C HIS A 130 -3.64 1.05 14.05
N LEU A 131 -3.48 1.96 15.01
CA LEU A 131 -3.35 1.59 16.42
C LEU A 131 -4.61 0.86 16.94
N GLY A 132 -5.79 1.23 16.45
CA GLY A 132 -7.05 0.58 16.82
C GLY A 132 -7.06 -0.89 16.48
N ARG A 133 -6.82 -1.16 15.21
CA ARG A 133 -6.79 -2.49 14.64
C ARG A 133 -5.64 -3.32 15.24
N PHE A 134 -4.46 -2.73 15.38
CA PHE A 134 -3.32 -3.36 16.03
C PHE A 134 -3.65 -3.80 17.46
N MET A 135 -4.25 -2.92 18.27
CA MET A 135 -4.59 -3.25 19.65
C MET A 135 -5.72 -4.28 19.74
N ALA A 136 -6.71 -4.21 18.84
CA ALA A 136 -7.77 -5.21 18.74
C ALA A 136 -7.18 -6.60 18.45
N LEU A 137 -6.34 -6.71 17.42
CA LEU A 137 -5.67 -7.94 17.05
C LEU A 137 -4.76 -8.44 18.17
N LYS A 138 -3.98 -7.56 18.81
CA LYS A 138 -3.13 -7.92 19.95
C LYS A 138 -3.93 -8.60 21.07
N VAL A 139 -5.13 -8.10 21.38
CA VAL A 139 -6.06 -8.74 22.31
C VAL A 139 -6.52 -10.09 21.79
N MET A 140 -7.03 -10.16 20.56
CA MET A 140 -7.56 -11.40 19.96
C MET A 140 -6.52 -12.53 19.90
N PHE A 141 -5.25 -12.21 19.61
CA PHE A 141 -4.14 -13.17 19.59
C PHE A 141 -3.70 -13.63 20.99
N THR A 142 -4.05 -12.91 22.06
CA THR A 142 -3.64 -13.22 23.45
C THR A 142 -4.80 -13.58 24.36
N ASP A 143 -6.02 -13.63 23.81
CA ASP A 143 -7.20 -14.13 24.51
C ASP A 143 -7.14 -15.65 24.72
N ASP A 144 -7.94 -16.14 25.66
CA ASP A 144 -8.08 -17.58 25.89
C ASP A 144 -8.59 -18.29 24.62
N GLY A 145 -8.10 -19.50 24.36
CA GLY A 145 -8.38 -20.27 23.15
C GLY A 145 -7.19 -20.28 22.19
N THR A 146 -7.39 -20.76 20.96
CA THR A 146 -6.35 -20.64 19.93
C THR A 146 -6.48 -19.29 19.22
N ALA A 147 -5.34 -18.74 18.75
CA ALA A 147 -5.35 -17.53 17.94
C ALA A 147 -6.34 -17.65 16.76
N TRP A 148 -6.36 -18.80 16.08
CA TRP A 148 -7.29 -19.03 14.98
C TRP A 148 -8.75 -18.91 15.40
N ASP A 149 -9.15 -19.44 16.55
CA ASP A 149 -10.55 -19.37 16.98
C ASP A 149 -11.00 -17.92 17.21
N ASN A 150 -10.06 -17.05 17.59
CA ASN A 150 -10.30 -15.63 17.83
C ASN A 150 -10.28 -14.79 16.55
N VAL A 151 -9.36 -15.04 15.60
CA VAL A 151 -9.18 -14.17 14.41
C VAL A 151 -9.57 -14.83 13.08
N GLY A 152 -9.79 -16.14 13.02
CA GLY A 152 -10.04 -16.88 11.77
C GLY A 152 -11.30 -16.42 11.01
N HIS A 153 -12.28 -15.83 11.69
CA HIS A 153 -13.48 -15.27 11.08
C HIS A 153 -13.20 -14.06 10.17
N LEU A 154 -12.06 -13.36 10.37
CA LEU A 154 -11.63 -12.23 9.52
C LEU A 154 -11.32 -12.67 8.08
N PHE A 155 -11.06 -13.97 7.86
CA PHE A 155 -10.77 -14.56 6.55
C PHE A 155 -12.00 -15.21 5.90
N SER A 156 -13.19 -14.99 6.47
CA SER A 156 -14.44 -15.42 5.83
C SER A 156 -14.74 -14.61 4.58
N GLY A 157 -15.39 -15.22 3.58
CA GLY A 157 -15.74 -14.52 2.34
C GLY A 157 -16.64 -13.30 2.55
N GLU A 158 -17.44 -13.26 3.61
CA GLU A 158 -18.24 -12.09 3.99
C GLU A 158 -17.36 -10.93 4.47
N CYS A 159 -16.38 -11.21 5.32
CA CYS A 159 -15.43 -10.21 5.80
C CYS A 159 -14.57 -9.68 4.64
N LEU A 160 -14.00 -10.58 3.84
CA LEU A 160 -13.16 -10.24 2.69
C LEU A 160 -13.90 -9.53 1.55
N ALA A 161 -15.23 -9.50 1.57
CA ALA A 161 -16.04 -8.75 0.60
C ALA A 161 -16.08 -7.24 0.90
N THR A 162 -15.53 -6.80 2.04
CA THR A 162 -15.50 -5.39 2.46
C THR A 162 -14.06 -4.88 2.53
N THR A 163 -13.86 -3.59 2.26
CA THR A 163 -12.54 -2.95 2.40
C THR A 163 -12.01 -3.06 3.83
N ALA A 164 -12.85 -2.82 4.84
CA ALA A 164 -12.43 -2.92 6.23
C ALA A 164 -12.02 -4.34 6.62
N GLY A 165 -12.75 -5.35 6.15
CA GLY A 165 -12.42 -6.74 6.39
C GLY A 165 -11.12 -7.17 5.70
N LEU A 166 -10.87 -6.72 4.47
CA LEU A 166 -9.59 -6.93 3.79
C LEU A 166 -8.42 -6.28 4.56
N THR A 167 -8.57 -5.04 5.01
CA THR A 167 -7.54 -4.36 5.82
C THR A 167 -7.28 -5.10 7.13
N ALA A 168 -8.33 -5.50 7.85
CA ALA A 168 -8.20 -6.25 9.10
C ALA A 168 -7.53 -7.62 8.90
N ALA A 169 -7.87 -8.33 7.82
CA ALA A 169 -7.25 -9.60 7.46
C ALA A 169 -5.76 -9.44 7.09
N ALA A 170 -5.40 -8.39 6.35
CA ALA A 170 -4.01 -8.09 6.01
C ALA A 170 -3.18 -7.79 7.26
N GLU A 171 -3.69 -7.00 8.19
CA GLU A 171 -3.01 -6.72 9.46
C GLU A 171 -2.91 -7.97 10.35
N ALA A 172 -3.95 -8.80 10.37
CA ALA A 172 -3.92 -10.07 11.10
C ALA A 172 -2.81 -10.99 10.57
N LEU A 173 -2.64 -11.10 9.26
CA LEU A 173 -1.51 -11.84 8.65
C LEU A 173 -0.17 -11.19 8.99
N GLY A 174 -0.08 -9.85 8.93
CA GLY A 174 1.14 -9.12 9.28
C GLY A 174 1.63 -9.44 10.70
N LEU A 175 0.72 -9.64 11.66
CA LEU A 175 1.08 -10.04 13.03
C LEU A 175 1.57 -11.48 13.17
N LEU A 176 1.36 -12.35 12.19
CA LEU A 176 1.94 -13.70 12.20
C LEU A 176 3.43 -13.69 11.86
N SER A 177 3.94 -12.62 11.21
CA SER A 177 5.38 -12.49 10.92
C SER A 177 6.17 -12.20 12.19
N PRO A 178 7.26 -12.96 12.48
CA PRO A 178 8.16 -12.69 13.60
C PRO A 178 8.76 -11.28 13.60
N ARG A 179 8.82 -10.61 12.45
CA ARG A 179 9.36 -9.25 12.31
C ARG A 179 8.45 -8.18 12.93
N SER A 180 7.16 -8.49 13.11
CA SER A 180 6.16 -7.55 13.64
C SER A 180 6.27 -7.34 15.15
N PHE A 181 7.01 -8.20 15.87
CA PHE A 181 7.26 -8.06 17.30
C PHE A 181 8.76 -7.89 17.58
N PRO A 182 9.24 -6.68 17.92
CA PRO A 182 10.62 -6.50 18.34
C PRO A 182 10.93 -7.38 19.56
N ARG A 183 12.09 -8.03 19.54
CA ARG A 183 12.63 -8.99 20.54
C ARG A 183 12.71 -8.49 22.00
N THR A 184 12.20 -7.30 22.32
CA THR A 184 12.34 -6.70 23.65
C THR A 184 11.08 -6.83 24.52
N ASP A 185 9.90 -7.09 23.95
CA ASP A 185 8.62 -7.17 24.70
C ASP A 185 8.28 -8.63 25.13
N HIS A 186 9.25 -9.34 25.70
CA HIS A 186 9.20 -10.80 25.90
C HIS A 186 8.53 -11.31 27.19
N ALA A 187 7.84 -10.48 27.96
CA ALA A 187 7.17 -10.93 29.18
C ALA A 187 5.70 -11.32 28.90
N GLY A 188 5.43 -12.36 28.10
CA GLY A 188 4.09 -12.95 28.08
C GLY A 188 3.60 -13.68 26.82
N GLN A 189 4.29 -13.60 25.69
CA GLN A 189 3.87 -14.37 24.50
C GLN A 189 4.27 -15.84 24.64
N SER A 190 3.32 -16.75 24.44
CA SER A 190 3.56 -18.20 24.37
C SER A 190 4.45 -18.53 23.16
N GLU A 191 5.19 -19.65 23.21
CA GLU A 191 5.94 -20.14 22.04
C GLU A 191 5.02 -20.38 20.83
N GLU A 192 3.76 -20.76 21.06
CA GLU A 192 2.73 -20.91 20.03
C GLU A 192 2.44 -19.60 19.28
N ALA A 193 2.49 -18.45 19.95
CA ALA A 193 2.27 -17.15 19.32
C ALA A 193 3.46 -16.70 18.44
N ARG A 194 4.65 -17.29 18.63
CA ARG A 194 5.86 -16.95 17.87
C ARG A 194 5.99 -17.74 16.58
N ASP A 195 5.34 -18.90 16.51
CA ASP A 195 5.35 -19.77 15.33
C ASP A 195 3.96 -20.42 15.14
N PRO A 196 2.96 -19.61 14.75
CA PRO A 196 1.58 -20.08 14.62
C PRO A 196 1.43 -21.16 13.54
N LEU A 197 2.28 -21.17 12.52
CA LEU A 197 2.22 -22.12 11.40
C LEU A 197 2.63 -23.53 11.84
N SER A 198 3.58 -23.65 12.76
CA SER A 198 3.99 -24.94 13.33
C SER A 198 2.95 -25.55 14.28
N HIS A 199 2.13 -24.72 14.93
CA HIS A 199 1.25 -25.14 16.02
C HIS A 199 -0.21 -25.31 15.58
N ASP A 200 -0.69 -24.55 14.59
CA ASP A 200 -2.05 -24.64 14.08
C ASP A 200 -2.06 -24.69 12.54
N ARG A 201 -2.31 -25.88 12.01
CA ARG A 201 -2.31 -26.15 10.55
C ARG A 201 -3.29 -25.27 9.77
N ARG A 202 -4.33 -24.75 10.41
CA ARG A 202 -5.29 -23.86 9.75
C ARG A 202 -4.61 -22.58 9.24
N TRP A 203 -3.62 -22.06 9.96
CA TRP A 203 -2.80 -20.92 9.51
C TRP A 203 -1.98 -21.25 8.27
N LEU A 204 -1.32 -22.40 8.27
CA LEU A 204 -0.55 -22.86 7.12
C LEU A 204 -1.45 -23.01 5.89
N ASP A 205 -2.58 -23.73 6.03
CA ASP A 205 -3.52 -23.96 4.93
C ASP A 205 -4.09 -22.63 4.41
N LEU A 206 -4.40 -21.68 5.30
CA LEU A 206 -4.85 -20.33 4.94
C LEU A 206 -3.78 -19.57 4.15
N CYS A 207 -2.57 -19.41 4.68
CA CYS A 207 -1.51 -18.66 4.01
C CYS A 207 -1.16 -19.29 2.65
N VAL A 208 -1.10 -20.62 2.56
CA VAL A 208 -0.93 -21.32 1.28
C VAL A 208 -2.07 -20.97 0.33
N SER A 209 -3.33 -20.97 0.77
CA SER A 209 -4.46 -20.63 -0.10
C SER A 209 -4.48 -19.16 -0.56
N LEU A 210 -4.00 -18.25 0.28
CA LEU A 210 -3.99 -16.80 0.03
C LEU A 210 -2.73 -16.31 -0.69
N ARG A 211 -1.70 -17.14 -0.88
CA ARG A 211 -0.39 -16.70 -1.42
C ARG A 211 -0.45 -16.00 -2.78
N ASP A 212 -1.47 -16.28 -3.60
CA ASP A 212 -1.71 -15.63 -4.89
C ASP A 212 -2.89 -14.64 -4.86
N HIS A 213 -3.47 -14.40 -3.68
CA HIS A 213 -4.50 -13.39 -3.52
C HIS A 213 -3.93 -12.02 -3.82
N GLU A 214 -4.62 -11.24 -4.64
CA GLU A 214 -4.13 -9.95 -5.14
C GLU A 214 -3.73 -8.97 -4.03
N PHE A 215 -4.51 -8.93 -2.95
CA PHE A 215 -4.29 -8.02 -1.81
C PHE A 215 -3.62 -8.65 -0.59
N LEU A 216 -3.80 -9.95 -0.35
CA LEU A 216 -3.36 -10.64 0.87
C LEU A 216 -2.14 -11.54 0.63
N GLY A 217 -1.81 -11.77 -0.65
CA GLY A 217 -0.71 -12.61 -1.08
C GLY A 217 0.64 -12.17 -0.51
N PRO A 218 1.01 -10.86 -0.56
CA PRO A 218 2.28 -10.40 0.00
C PRO A 218 2.44 -10.77 1.48
N GLN A 219 1.46 -10.47 2.33
CA GLN A 219 1.52 -10.80 3.75
C GLN A 219 1.49 -12.31 3.98
N ALA A 220 0.65 -13.06 3.25
CA ALA A 220 0.61 -14.52 3.36
C ALA A 220 1.97 -15.16 2.99
N ARG A 221 2.62 -14.68 1.93
CA ARG A 221 3.94 -15.12 1.49
C ARG A 221 5.03 -14.75 2.50
N GLN A 222 5.01 -13.53 3.03
CA GLN A 222 5.94 -13.13 4.09
C GLN A 222 5.85 -14.06 5.30
N VAL A 223 4.63 -14.39 5.76
CA VAL A 223 4.40 -15.30 6.87
C VAL A 223 4.93 -16.71 6.58
N LEU A 224 4.73 -17.21 5.35
CA LEU A 224 5.28 -18.49 4.92
C LEU A 224 6.81 -18.48 4.85
N GLY A 225 7.42 -17.37 4.43
CA GLY A 225 8.87 -17.18 4.34
C GLY A 225 9.58 -17.11 5.68
N ASP A 226 8.92 -16.56 6.69
CA ASP A 226 9.47 -16.50 8.04
C ASP A 226 9.34 -17.82 8.83
N ALA A 227 8.52 -18.77 8.37
CA ALA A 227 8.29 -20.06 9.02
C ALA A 227 9.30 -21.15 8.62
N ASP A 228 9.37 -22.25 9.39
CA ASP A 228 10.29 -23.36 9.12
C ASP A 228 10.04 -23.97 7.71
N PRO A 229 11.03 -23.95 6.79
CA PRO A 229 10.91 -24.53 5.46
C PRO A 229 10.52 -26.02 5.46
N ALA A 230 10.86 -26.77 6.52
CA ALA A 230 10.47 -28.17 6.66
C ALA A 230 8.94 -28.35 6.81
N ILE A 231 8.22 -27.31 7.19
CA ILE A 231 6.77 -27.28 7.36
C ILE A 231 6.09 -26.68 6.13
N THR A 232 6.59 -25.54 5.64
CA THR A 232 5.97 -24.81 4.53
C THR A 232 6.22 -25.47 3.17
N GLY A 233 7.43 -25.97 2.93
CA GLY A 233 7.82 -26.59 1.65
C GLY A 233 6.86 -27.70 1.18
N PRO A 234 6.60 -28.75 1.99
CA PRO A 234 5.69 -29.82 1.59
C PRO A 234 4.26 -29.36 1.30
N ALA A 235 3.76 -28.35 2.03
CA ALA A 235 2.41 -27.80 1.81
C ALA A 235 2.33 -27.01 0.50
N LEU A 236 3.37 -26.23 0.19
CA LEU A 236 3.47 -25.46 -1.05
C LEU A 236 3.64 -26.38 -2.27
N ASP A 237 4.47 -27.42 -2.17
CA ASP A 237 4.62 -28.44 -3.21
C ASP A 237 3.28 -29.14 -3.52
N ALA A 238 2.54 -29.51 -2.47
CA ALA A 238 1.21 -30.12 -2.63
C ALA A 238 0.21 -29.17 -3.30
N ALA A 239 0.18 -27.90 -2.89
CA ALA A 239 -0.69 -26.88 -3.48
C ALA A 239 -0.33 -26.60 -4.95
N ARG A 240 0.96 -26.54 -5.28
CA ARG A 240 1.47 -26.38 -6.64
C ARG A 240 1.05 -27.56 -7.53
N ALA A 241 1.19 -28.78 -7.03
CA ALA A 241 0.76 -29.98 -7.75
C ALA A 241 -0.75 -30.00 -8.01
N LEU A 242 -1.58 -29.58 -7.05
CA LEU A 242 -3.03 -29.45 -7.22
C LEU A 242 -3.41 -28.40 -8.27
N ARG A 243 -2.74 -27.24 -8.27
CA ARG A 243 -2.96 -26.18 -9.26
C ARG A 243 -2.68 -26.66 -10.68
N ALA A 244 -1.59 -27.39 -10.89
CA ALA A 244 -1.22 -27.93 -12.21
C ALA A 244 -2.28 -28.88 -12.79
N VAL A 245 -3.10 -29.50 -11.95
CA VAL A 245 -4.23 -30.36 -12.37
C VAL A 245 -5.48 -29.55 -12.73
N GLN A 246 -5.69 -28.40 -12.08
CA GLN A 246 -6.90 -27.58 -12.23
C GLN A 246 -6.85 -26.60 -13.41
N THR A 247 -5.68 -26.15 -13.85
CA THR A 247 -5.50 -25.13 -14.91
C THR A 247 -5.86 -25.56 -16.34
N ARG A 248 -6.69 -26.59 -16.52
CA ARG A 248 -7.22 -26.97 -17.84
C ARG A 248 -8.67 -26.51 -17.98
N THR A 249 -8.85 -25.30 -18.52
CA THR A 249 -9.80 -24.93 -19.60
C THR A 249 -9.95 -23.40 -19.63
N PRO A 250 -9.30 -22.67 -20.56
CA PRO A 250 -9.66 -21.28 -20.83
C PRO A 250 -10.95 -21.28 -21.66
N ALA A 251 -12.02 -20.69 -21.15
CA ALA A 251 -13.21 -20.36 -21.93
C ALA A 251 -12.92 -19.06 -22.71
N GLY A 252 -12.13 -19.18 -23.78
CA GLY A 252 -11.69 -18.03 -24.56
C GLY A 252 -12.81 -17.40 -25.39
N ARG A 253 -12.98 -16.08 -25.27
CA ARG A 253 -13.71 -15.28 -26.24
C ARG A 253 -12.83 -15.16 -27.49
N HIS A 254 -13.30 -15.66 -28.63
CA HIS A 254 -12.53 -15.61 -29.87
C HIS A 254 -12.57 -14.20 -30.49
N LEU A 255 -11.42 -13.52 -30.50
CA LEU A 255 -11.17 -12.37 -31.36
C LEU A 255 -11.08 -12.84 -32.84
N ARG A 256 -11.21 -11.94 -33.82
CA ARG A 256 -11.09 -12.25 -35.26
C ARG A 256 -9.72 -11.86 -35.81
N PRO A 257 -8.85 -12.81 -36.23
CA PRO A 257 -7.45 -12.50 -36.55
C PRO A 257 -7.30 -11.41 -37.62
N GLY A 258 -6.36 -10.49 -37.42
CA GLY A 258 -5.99 -9.44 -38.39
C GLY A 258 -6.90 -8.20 -38.39
N ASP A 259 -7.80 -8.08 -37.41
CA ASP A 259 -8.72 -6.94 -37.26
C ASP A 259 -8.18 -5.86 -36.31
N LEU A 260 -7.37 -6.22 -35.32
CA LEU A 260 -6.92 -5.30 -34.26
C LEU A 260 -5.96 -4.25 -34.80
N VAL A 261 -4.96 -4.64 -35.59
CA VAL A 261 -3.99 -3.70 -36.16
C VAL A 261 -4.66 -2.74 -37.15
N ALA A 262 -5.59 -3.24 -37.96
CA ALA A 262 -6.34 -2.43 -38.92
C ALA A 262 -7.23 -1.42 -38.18
N ARG A 263 -8.04 -1.88 -37.22
CA ARG A 263 -8.88 -1.03 -36.36
C ARG A 263 -8.07 0.01 -35.62
N TYR A 264 -6.91 -0.37 -35.07
CA TYR A 264 -6.04 0.55 -34.37
C TYR A 264 -5.51 1.65 -35.30
N ARG A 265 -5.10 1.31 -36.53
CA ARG A 265 -4.69 2.30 -37.54
C ARG A 265 -5.83 3.20 -37.99
N ASP A 266 -7.04 2.68 -38.02
CA ASP A 266 -8.26 3.42 -38.36
C ASP A 266 -8.81 4.28 -37.19
N GLY A 267 -8.12 4.27 -36.04
CA GLY A 267 -8.40 5.16 -34.90
C GLY A 267 -9.16 4.53 -33.74
N ASP A 268 -9.50 3.24 -33.80
CA ASP A 268 -10.17 2.53 -32.68
C ASP A 268 -9.16 2.09 -31.60
N HIS A 269 -8.46 3.07 -31.02
CA HIS A 269 -7.38 2.86 -30.09
C HIS A 269 -7.84 2.18 -28.78
N ARG A 270 -8.83 2.79 -28.11
CA ARG A 270 -9.38 2.27 -26.85
C ARG A 270 -10.18 0.98 -27.04
N GLY A 271 -10.88 0.81 -28.16
CA GLY A 271 -11.64 -0.42 -28.42
C GLY A 271 -10.73 -1.62 -28.62
N VAL A 272 -9.60 -1.45 -29.33
CA VAL A 272 -8.61 -2.50 -29.52
C VAL A 272 -7.96 -2.92 -28.20
N TRP A 273 -7.53 -1.99 -27.36
CA TRP A 273 -6.95 -2.33 -26.05
C TRP A 273 -7.96 -2.97 -25.09
N ARG A 274 -9.23 -2.55 -25.14
CA ARG A 274 -10.31 -3.22 -24.39
C ARG A 274 -10.50 -4.66 -24.83
N ASP A 275 -10.44 -4.93 -26.14
CA ASP A 275 -10.56 -6.28 -26.69
C ASP A 275 -9.35 -7.15 -26.31
N LEU A 276 -8.14 -6.59 -26.33
CA LEU A 276 -6.91 -7.27 -25.87
C LEU A 276 -6.92 -7.56 -24.36
N GLY A 277 -7.41 -6.63 -23.54
CA GLY A 277 -7.53 -6.81 -22.09
C GLY A 277 -8.60 -7.81 -21.67
N ALA A 278 -9.55 -8.15 -22.56
CA ALA A 278 -10.55 -9.17 -22.32
C ALA A 278 -10.07 -10.61 -22.60
N VAL A 279 -8.82 -10.78 -23.02
CA VAL A 279 -8.20 -12.08 -23.29
C VAL A 279 -7.25 -12.45 -22.15
N ASP A 280 -7.61 -13.49 -21.40
CA ASP A 280 -6.83 -13.95 -20.24
C ASP A 280 -5.42 -14.44 -20.61
N ALA A 281 -5.25 -15.04 -21.80
CA ALA A 281 -3.97 -15.53 -22.30
C ALA A 281 -3.88 -15.43 -23.82
N LEU A 282 -2.79 -14.82 -24.31
CA LEU A 282 -2.52 -14.70 -25.74
C LEU A 282 -1.90 -16.00 -26.29
N ASP A 283 -2.55 -16.59 -27.30
CA ASP A 283 -1.89 -17.59 -28.15
C ASP A 283 -0.92 -16.91 -29.14
N ASP A 284 -0.15 -17.71 -29.89
CA ASP A 284 0.88 -17.20 -30.81
C ASP A 284 0.34 -16.20 -31.85
N VAL A 285 -0.89 -16.40 -32.33
CA VAL A 285 -1.50 -15.53 -33.35
C VAL A 285 -1.90 -14.20 -32.72
N TRP A 286 -2.58 -14.26 -31.56
CA TRP A 286 -3.01 -13.06 -30.84
C TRP A 286 -1.85 -12.26 -30.27
N ARG A 287 -0.79 -12.95 -29.86
CA ARG A 287 0.44 -12.32 -29.37
C ARG A 287 1.11 -11.49 -30.46
N ALA A 288 1.32 -12.05 -31.64
CA ALA A 288 1.93 -11.32 -32.75
C ALA A 288 1.10 -10.10 -33.19
N GLU A 289 -0.22 -10.17 -33.06
CA GLU A 289 -1.10 -9.03 -33.35
C GLU A 289 -1.07 -7.98 -32.23
N ALA A 290 -1.07 -8.42 -30.96
CA ALA A 290 -0.93 -7.55 -29.79
C ALA A 290 0.42 -6.82 -29.76
N GLU A 291 1.51 -7.48 -30.15
CA GLU A 291 2.85 -6.88 -30.28
C GLU A 291 2.85 -5.74 -31.30
N GLN A 292 2.25 -5.93 -32.48
CA GLN A 292 2.12 -4.88 -33.49
C GLN A 292 1.27 -3.70 -33.00
N VAL A 293 0.16 -3.97 -32.29
CA VAL A 293 -0.65 -2.92 -31.67
C VAL A 293 0.17 -2.17 -30.61
N ALA A 294 0.92 -2.88 -29.78
CA ALA A 294 1.78 -2.31 -28.74
C ALA A 294 2.87 -1.42 -29.35
N GLU A 295 3.53 -1.84 -30.42
CA GLU A 295 4.51 -1.03 -31.14
C GLU A 295 3.89 0.27 -31.67
N LEU A 296 2.77 0.19 -32.38
CA LEU A 296 2.06 1.37 -32.90
C LEU A 296 1.57 2.31 -31.77
N THR A 297 1.24 1.74 -30.60
CA THR A 297 0.89 2.49 -29.39
C THR A 297 2.11 3.23 -28.84
N MET A 298 3.22 2.54 -28.67
CA MET A 298 4.43 3.10 -28.06
C MET A 298 5.15 4.10 -28.98
N GLU A 299 5.01 3.99 -30.30
CA GLU A 299 5.42 5.04 -31.25
C GLU A 299 4.63 6.36 -31.08
N ARG A 300 3.35 6.27 -30.71
CA ARG A 300 2.53 7.46 -30.40
C ARG A 300 2.88 8.01 -29.03
N VAL A 301 3.06 7.14 -28.03
CA VAL A 301 3.55 7.51 -26.69
C VAL A 301 4.89 8.23 -26.79
N ARG A 302 5.87 7.72 -27.53
CA ARG A 302 7.18 8.39 -27.69
C ARG A 302 7.05 9.79 -28.28
N ARG A 303 6.19 9.97 -29.29
CA ARG A 303 5.92 11.29 -29.89
C ARG A 303 5.26 12.24 -28.90
N ASN A 304 4.23 11.77 -28.19
CA ASN A 304 3.57 12.55 -27.14
C ASN A 304 4.55 12.93 -26.04
N ALA A 305 5.39 12.00 -25.59
CA ALA A 305 6.42 12.22 -24.58
C ALA A 305 7.42 13.30 -25.03
N SER A 306 7.94 13.18 -26.25
CA SER A 306 8.85 14.19 -26.82
C SER A 306 8.21 15.58 -26.93
N SER A 307 6.96 15.66 -27.40
CA SER A 307 6.24 16.93 -27.48
C SER A 307 5.96 17.52 -26.09
N LEU A 308 5.49 16.71 -25.15
CA LEU A 308 5.16 17.12 -23.80
C LEU A 308 6.40 17.57 -23.01
N THR A 309 7.48 16.79 -23.02
CA THR A 309 8.73 17.15 -22.34
C THR A 309 9.29 18.47 -22.87
N ALA A 310 9.32 18.64 -24.20
CA ALA A 310 9.77 19.90 -24.80
C ALA A 310 8.88 21.09 -24.38
N ALA A 311 7.55 20.91 -24.35
CA ALA A 311 6.61 21.94 -23.93
C ALA A 311 6.76 22.29 -22.44
N LEU A 312 6.91 21.29 -21.56
CA LEU A 312 7.12 21.49 -20.13
C LEU A 312 8.44 22.24 -19.86
N ILE A 313 9.54 21.84 -20.49
CA ILE A 313 10.83 22.54 -20.38
C ILE A 313 10.73 23.97 -20.89
N ALA A 314 10.04 24.21 -22.01
CA ALA A 314 9.81 25.55 -22.53
C ALA A 314 8.99 26.44 -21.57
N CYS A 315 8.09 25.84 -20.78
CA CYS A 315 7.34 26.52 -19.72
C CYS A 315 8.09 26.60 -18.38
N GLY A 316 9.35 26.15 -18.34
CA GLY A 316 10.24 26.24 -17.18
C GLY A 316 10.24 25.02 -16.25
N TRP A 317 9.54 23.94 -16.59
CA TRP A 317 9.57 22.71 -15.78
C TRP A 317 11.02 22.21 -15.62
N PRO A 318 11.52 22.01 -14.39
CA PRO A 318 12.95 21.87 -14.13
C PRO A 318 13.45 20.44 -14.32
N VAL A 319 13.30 19.92 -15.53
CA VAL A 319 13.85 18.64 -16.00
C VAL A 319 14.83 18.86 -17.14
N ILE A 320 15.75 17.92 -17.33
CA ILE A 320 16.73 17.97 -18.42
C ILE A 320 16.26 17.00 -19.50
N ASP A 321 16.03 17.49 -20.72
CA ASP A 321 15.51 16.71 -21.86
C ASP A 321 16.18 15.34 -22.04
N LYS A 322 17.53 15.31 -22.03
CA LYS A 322 18.31 14.07 -22.18
C LYS A 322 18.15 13.05 -21.05
N GLN A 323 17.73 13.50 -19.86
CA GLN A 323 17.44 12.64 -18.72
C GLN A 323 15.98 12.21 -18.73
N ALA A 324 15.08 13.18 -19.00
CA ALA A 324 13.65 12.94 -19.06
C ALA A 324 13.23 11.98 -20.18
N LEU A 325 13.99 11.91 -21.28
CA LEU A 325 13.71 11.06 -22.44
C LEU A 325 14.97 10.43 -23.02
N SER A 326 15.80 9.80 -22.18
CA SER A 326 17.05 9.11 -22.56
C SER A 326 16.87 8.13 -23.72
N GLY A 327 15.67 7.57 -23.89
CA GLY A 327 15.37 6.58 -24.93
C GLY A 327 15.62 5.16 -24.44
N PRO A 328 15.45 4.15 -25.32
CA PRO A 328 15.68 2.75 -24.96
C PRO A 328 17.15 2.51 -24.58
N ALA A 329 17.36 1.58 -23.64
CA ALA A 329 18.70 1.13 -23.28
C ALA A 329 19.34 0.32 -24.44
N ASP A 330 20.67 0.41 -24.58
CA ASP A 330 21.41 -0.24 -25.67
C ASP A 330 21.31 -1.78 -25.62
N ASP A 331 21.09 -2.35 -24.43
CA ASP A 331 21.01 -3.78 -24.13
C ASP A 331 19.58 -4.30 -23.95
N VAL A 332 18.57 -3.50 -24.29
CA VAL A 332 17.14 -3.81 -24.01
C VAL A 332 16.70 -5.17 -24.56
N GLU A 333 17.17 -5.60 -25.73
CA GLU A 333 16.80 -6.89 -26.31
C GLU A 333 17.43 -8.08 -25.59
N ASP A 334 18.61 -7.89 -25.00
CA ASP A 334 19.29 -8.92 -24.23
C ASP A 334 18.61 -9.05 -22.86
N LEU A 335 18.32 -7.92 -22.20
CA LEU A 335 17.59 -7.89 -20.93
C LEU A 335 16.16 -8.45 -21.06
N LEU A 336 15.43 -8.11 -22.13
CA LEU A 336 14.10 -8.68 -22.38
C LEU A 336 14.16 -10.20 -22.52
N ARG A 337 15.13 -10.72 -23.29
CA ARG A 337 15.30 -12.16 -23.48
C ARG A 337 15.66 -12.87 -22.18
N GLU A 338 16.51 -12.25 -21.36
CA GLU A 338 16.87 -12.78 -20.04
C GLU A 338 15.67 -12.78 -19.10
N LEU A 339 14.87 -11.72 -19.09
CA LEU A 339 13.64 -11.63 -18.31
C LEU A 339 12.62 -12.70 -18.70
N GLU A 340 12.46 -13.00 -19.99
CA GLU A 340 11.60 -14.09 -20.48
C GLU A 340 12.11 -15.47 -20.05
N GLN A 341 13.44 -15.66 -20.00
CA GLN A 341 14.04 -16.89 -19.50
C GLN A 341 13.81 -17.08 -18.00
N ILE A 342 13.95 -16.01 -17.21
CA ILE A 342 13.73 -16.00 -15.75
C ILE A 342 12.28 -16.30 -15.43
N THR A 343 11.36 -15.59 -16.07
CA THR A 343 9.91 -15.69 -15.79
C THR A 343 9.26 -16.90 -16.46
N GLY A 344 9.92 -17.51 -17.44
CA GLY A 344 9.39 -18.65 -18.20
C GLY A 344 8.21 -18.29 -19.12
N SER A 345 7.98 -17.00 -19.38
CA SER A 345 6.88 -16.51 -20.22
C SER A 345 7.33 -15.25 -20.96
N PRO A 346 6.79 -14.98 -22.17
CA PRO A 346 7.07 -13.72 -22.85
C PRO A 346 6.60 -12.51 -22.03
N VAL A 347 7.35 -11.42 -22.08
CA VAL A 347 6.98 -10.16 -21.43
C VAL A 347 5.66 -9.64 -22.06
N PRO A 348 4.75 -9.00 -21.29
CA PRO A 348 3.54 -8.42 -21.85
C PRO A 348 3.86 -7.45 -23.01
N PRO A 349 3.21 -7.60 -24.17
CA PRO A 349 3.43 -6.78 -25.35
C PRO A 349 3.52 -5.27 -25.08
N ALA A 350 2.62 -4.70 -24.25
CA ALA A 350 2.64 -3.27 -23.92
C ALA A 350 3.96 -2.83 -23.26
N LEU A 351 4.44 -3.61 -22.29
CA LEU A 351 5.65 -3.30 -21.51
C LEU A 351 6.92 -3.51 -22.33
N ALA A 352 6.98 -4.61 -23.10
CA ALA A 352 8.10 -4.88 -23.99
C ALA A 352 8.25 -3.80 -25.07
N ALA A 353 7.14 -3.39 -25.69
CA ALA A 353 7.15 -2.30 -26.68
C ALA A 353 7.55 -0.96 -26.05
N TYR A 354 7.15 -0.69 -24.81
CA TYR A 354 7.54 0.52 -24.10
C TYR A 354 9.05 0.59 -23.93
N TRP A 355 9.69 -0.45 -23.39
CA TRP A 355 11.14 -0.43 -23.21
C TRP A 355 11.92 -0.38 -24.53
N ARG A 356 11.40 -1.01 -25.60
CA ARG A 356 12.03 -0.97 -26.95
C ARG A 356 11.94 0.40 -27.64
N ILE A 357 10.80 1.08 -27.51
CA ILE A 357 10.49 2.27 -28.32
C ILE A 357 10.60 3.57 -27.53
N VAL A 358 10.10 3.56 -26.29
CA VAL A 358 10.08 4.73 -25.42
C VAL A 358 11.32 4.77 -24.54
N GLY A 359 11.65 3.64 -23.91
CA GLY A 359 12.74 3.47 -22.96
C GLY A 359 12.42 4.08 -21.60
N THR A 360 12.56 5.40 -21.49
CA THR A 360 12.35 6.15 -20.24
C THR A 360 11.49 7.37 -20.50
N ILE A 361 10.60 7.66 -19.56
CA ILE A 361 10.00 8.97 -19.33
C ILE A 361 10.29 9.33 -17.88
N ASP A 362 10.95 10.44 -17.62
CA ASP A 362 11.18 10.94 -16.26
C ASP A 362 10.88 12.44 -16.19
N LEU A 363 9.65 12.79 -15.84
CA LEU A 363 9.23 14.17 -15.62
C LEU A 363 9.44 14.62 -14.17
N VAL A 364 10.07 13.81 -13.31
CA VAL A 364 10.25 14.14 -11.90
C VAL A 364 11.38 15.16 -11.77
N PRO A 365 11.16 16.30 -11.11
CA PRO A 365 12.13 17.38 -11.02
C PRO A 365 13.17 17.11 -9.91
N ARG A 366 13.85 15.96 -9.93
CA ARG A 366 14.78 15.52 -8.86
C ARG A 366 15.89 16.52 -8.53
N GLY A 367 16.32 17.33 -9.51
CA GLY A 367 17.28 18.41 -9.31
C GLY A 367 16.79 19.52 -8.36
N THR A 368 15.50 19.61 -8.10
CA THR A 368 14.87 20.60 -7.20
C THR A 368 14.63 20.09 -5.79
N TRP A 369 14.89 18.81 -5.50
CA TRP A 369 14.71 18.28 -4.14
C TRP A 369 15.52 19.02 -3.07
N ASN A 370 16.63 19.66 -3.49
CA ASN A 370 17.48 20.50 -2.63
C ASN A 370 17.64 21.94 -3.16
N ALA A 371 16.78 22.38 -4.08
CA ALA A 371 16.87 23.68 -4.73
C ALA A 371 15.48 24.23 -5.07
N PRO A 372 15.26 25.57 -4.98
CA PRO A 372 13.95 26.12 -5.30
C PRO A 372 13.58 25.92 -6.76
N PHE A 373 12.28 25.75 -7.03
CA PHE A 373 11.76 25.77 -8.39
C PHE A 373 12.05 27.09 -9.10
N PRO A 374 12.16 27.09 -10.45
CA PRO A 374 12.27 28.31 -11.21
C PRO A 374 11.08 29.27 -10.93
N PRO A 375 11.31 30.60 -10.87
CA PRO A 375 10.23 31.55 -10.62
C PRO A 375 9.07 31.42 -11.61
N GLY A 376 7.84 31.35 -11.11
CA GLY A 376 6.62 31.23 -11.93
C GLY A 376 6.28 29.80 -12.35
N VAL A 377 7.04 28.80 -11.91
CA VAL A 377 6.71 27.38 -12.08
C VAL A 377 6.06 26.87 -10.79
N PRO A 378 4.86 26.26 -10.85
CA PRO A 378 4.18 25.76 -9.66
C PRO A 378 4.88 24.54 -9.07
N GLU A 379 5.63 24.72 -7.97
CA GLU A 379 6.31 23.63 -7.23
C GLU A 379 5.32 22.56 -6.73
N GLN A 380 4.07 22.93 -6.47
CA GLN A 380 3.01 22.02 -6.04
C GLN A 380 2.70 20.94 -7.09
N LEU A 381 3.08 21.11 -8.35
CA LEU A 381 2.97 20.04 -9.34
C LEU A 381 3.90 18.85 -9.04
N ALA A 382 4.91 19.00 -8.19
CA ALA A 382 5.79 17.88 -7.81
C ALA A 382 5.05 16.79 -7.01
N VAL A 383 3.99 17.15 -6.27
CA VAL A 383 3.11 16.18 -5.56
C VAL A 383 1.99 15.66 -6.45
N ALA A 384 1.88 16.15 -7.69
CA ALA A 384 0.83 15.80 -8.65
C ALA A 384 1.11 14.50 -9.42
N ASP A 385 2.06 13.71 -8.91
CA ASP A 385 2.57 12.50 -9.56
C ASP A 385 3.05 12.77 -11.00
N PRO A 386 4.17 13.51 -11.19
CA PRO A 386 4.79 13.68 -12.49
C PRO A 386 5.09 12.32 -13.14
N LEU A 387 4.77 12.18 -14.42
CA LEU A 387 4.91 10.93 -15.16
C LEU A 387 6.36 10.47 -15.14
N GLU A 388 6.54 9.30 -14.55
CA GLU A 388 7.78 8.56 -14.56
C GLU A 388 7.47 7.13 -14.98
N ILE A 389 8.27 6.60 -15.90
CA ILE A 389 8.44 5.16 -16.14
C ILE A 389 9.91 4.93 -16.53
N THR A 390 10.61 4.09 -15.77
CA THR A 390 12.03 3.80 -15.94
C THR A 390 12.31 2.84 -17.10
N ASP A 391 13.53 2.88 -17.64
CA ASP A 391 14.01 1.86 -18.58
C ASP A 391 14.24 0.51 -17.90
N LEU A 392 14.35 -0.54 -18.73
CA LEU A 392 14.56 -1.90 -18.26
C LEU A 392 15.88 -2.09 -17.51
N SER A 393 16.94 -1.35 -17.83
CA SER A 393 18.22 -1.47 -17.13
C SER A 393 18.08 -0.97 -15.68
N THR A 394 17.38 0.15 -15.49
CA THR A 394 17.06 0.66 -14.15
C THR A 394 16.08 -0.25 -13.41
N ALA A 395 15.05 -0.75 -14.09
CA ALA A 395 14.07 -1.68 -13.52
C ALA A 395 14.67 -3.06 -13.19
N TRP A 396 15.86 -3.38 -13.73
CA TRP A 396 16.56 -4.64 -13.50
C TRP A 396 16.92 -4.88 -12.03
N PHE A 397 17.04 -3.82 -11.24
CA PHE A 397 17.25 -3.94 -9.80
C PHE A 397 16.18 -4.83 -9.12
N SER A 398 14.92 -4.75 -9.55
CA SER A 398 13.86 -5.64 -9.04
C SER A 398 14.08 -7.11 -9.40
N VAL A 399 14.73 -7.38 -10.55
CA VAL A 399 15.08 -8.74 -10.97
C VAL A 399 16.19 -9.30 -10.09
N GLU A 400 17.22 -8.49 -9.82
CA GLU A 400 18.33 -8.87 -8.95
C GLU A 400 17.84 -9.18 -7.52
N GLU A 401 17.04 -8.28 -6.93
CA GLU A 401 16.44 -8.50 -5.59
C GLU A 401 15.59 -9.79 -5.56
N TRP A 402 14.73 -10.00 -6.56
CA TRP A 402 13.90 -11.20 -6.63
C TRP A 402 14.73 -12.49 -6.81
N GLN A 403 15.82 -12.44 -7.58
CA GLN A 403 16.73 -13.58 -7.75
C GLN A 403 17.45 -13.92 -6.44
N GLU A 404 17.98 -12.91 -5.75
CA GLU A 404 18.59 -13.08 -4.42
C GLU A 404 17.60 -13.72 -3.44
N GLU A 405 16.35 -13.24 -3.39
CA GLU A 405 15.30 -13.85 -2.56
C GLU A 405 14.96 -15.29 -2.98
N SER A 406 14.99 -15.59 -4.28
CA SER A 406 14.71 -16.91 -4.85
C SER A 406 15.77 -17.96 -4.59
N GLU A 407 17.01 -17.56 -4.28
CA GLU A 407 18.05 -18.51 -3.87
C GLU A 407 17.80 -19.06 -2.46
N ASP A 408 17.23 -18.23 -1.59
CA ASP A 408 17.05 -18.53 -0.16
C ASP A 408 15.65 -19.07 0.18
N LEU A 409 14.63 -18.78 -0.64
CA LEU A 409 13.24 -19.07 -0.33
C LEU A 409 12.58 -20.06 -1.31
N HIS A 410 11.49 -20.67 -0.87
CA HIS A 410 10.67 -21.52 -1.73
C HIS A 410 10.04 -20.68 -2.86
N PRO A 411 9.96 -21.14 -4.13
CA PRO A 411 9.44 -20.35 -5.24
C PRO A 411 8.01 -19.81 -5.05
N GLU A 412 7.14 -20.59 -4.38
CA GLU A 412 5.77 -20.17 -4.05
C GLU A 412 5.70 -19.14 -2.90
N ILE A 413 6.81 -18.91 -2.18
CA ILE A 413 6.96 -17.89 -1.13
C ILE A 413 7.45 -16.58 -1.75
N VAL A 414 8.45 -16.62 -2.64
CA VAL A 414 8.89 -15.41 -3.34
C VAL A 414 7.72 -14.84 -4.16
N GLY A 415 6.99 -15.72 -4.84
CA GLY A 415 5.84 -15.33 -5.65
C GLY A 415 6.26 -14.74 -7.00
N PRO A 416 5.36 -14.02 -7.68
CA PRO A 416 5.67 -13.42 -8.97
C PRO A 416 6.79 -12.39 -8.84
N LEU A 417 7.57 -12.24 -9.91
CA LEU A 417 8.55 -11.16 -10.03
C LEU A 417 7.78 -9.84 -10.12
N GLU A 418 8.05 -8.93 -9.18
CA GLU A 418 7.45 -7.60 -9.15
C GLU A 418 8.45 -6.58 -9.69
N ILE A 419 8.28 -6.19 -10.95
CA ILE A 419 9.16 -5.20 -11.59
C ILE A 419 8.66 -3.81 -11.23
N THR A 420 9.51 -3.04 -10.54
CA THR A 420 9.27 -1.61 -10.31
C THR A 420 9.43 -0.84 -11.62
N ILE A 421 8.37 -0.16 -12.04
CA ILE A 421 8.35 0.64 -13.27
C ILE A 421 8.43 2.14 -12.99
N ALA A 422 8.06 2.59 -11.79
CA ALA A 422 8.15 4.00 -11.39
C ALA A 422 8.16 4.14 -9.87
N ALA A 423 8.66 5.27 -9.37
CA ALA A 423 8.43 5.65 -7.98
C ALA A 423 6.96 6.03 -7.76
N ASP A 424 6.46 5.94 -6.52
CA ASP A 424 5.14 6.48 -6.17
C ASP A 424 5.14 8.02 -6.10
N TYR A 425 3.95 8.60 -5.97
CA TYR A 425 3.78 10.06 -5.90
C TYR A 425 4.47 10.72 -4.68
N LEU A 426 4.68 10.01 -3.57
CA LEU A 426 5.36 10.52 -2.38
C LEU A 426 6.87 10.62 -2.65
N HIS A 427 7.47 9.54 -3.14
CA HIS A 427 8.89 9.50 -3.48
C HIS A 427 9.24 10.50 -4.59
N LYS A 428 8.37 10.67 -5.60
CA LYS A 428 8.53 11.71 -6.63
C LYS A 428 8.55 13.13 -6.05
N ALA A 429 7.79 13.35 -4.97
CA ALA A 429 7.77 14.59 -4.21
C ALA A 429 8.87 14.70 -3.14
N ASN A 430 9.86 13.79 -3.11
CA ASN A 430 10.90 13.72 -2.08
C ASN A 430 10.36 13.49 -0.67
N ILE A 431 9.23 12.80 -0.55
CA ILE A 431 8.62 12.38 0.70
C ILE A 431 8.88 10.88 0.85
N SER A 432 9.42 10.47 1.98
CA SER A 432 9.61 9.05 2.27
C SER A 432 8.27 8.39 2.63
N GLY A 433 7.98 7.26 1.99
CA GLY A 433 6.78 6.47 2.23
C GLY A 433 6.13 6.02 0.92
N GLY A 434 5.26 5.02 0.99
CA GLY A 434 4.61 4.43 -0.19
C GLY A 434 5.39 3.25 -0.79
N ALA A 435 4.67 2.40 -1.53
CA ALA A 435 5.25 1.34 -2.34
C ALA A 435 5.38 1.86 -3.78
N PRO A 436 6.49 1.56 -4.48
CA PRO A 436 6.67 2.00 -5.86
C PRO A 436 5.60 1.40 -6.78
N TYR A 437 5.37 2.04 -7.93
CA TYR A 437 4.46 1.47 -8.92
C TYR A 437 5.15 0.33 -9.65
N SER A 438 4.46 -0.81 -9.72
CA SER A 438 5.05 -2.05 -10.19
C SER A 438 4.12 -2.83 -11.11
N VAL A 439 4.68 -3.86 -11.76
CA VAL A 439 3.94 -4.85 -12.54
C VAL A 439 4.41 -6.26 -12.16
N TRP A 440 3.47 -7.21 -12.11
CA TRP A 440 3.80 -8.61 -11.82
C TRP A 440 4.10 -9.39 -13.10
N LEU A 441 5.15 -10.22 -13.04
CA LEU A 441 5.54 -11.17 -14.07
C LEU A 441 5.65 -12.61 -13.49
N PRO A 442 5.30 -13.63 -14.28
CA PRO A 442 4.77 -13.56 -15.64
C PRO A 442 3.31 -13.05 -15.68
N HIS A 443 2.93 -12.42 -16.80
CA HIS A 443 1.56 -11.99 -17.05
C HIS A 443 1.12 -12.45 -18.46
N ALA A 444 0.02 -13.19 -18.54
CA ALA A 444 -0.38 -13.88 -19.77
C ALA A 444 -1.08 -12.99 -20.81
N GLY A 445 -1.64 -11.86 -20.38
CA GLY A 445 -2.33 -10.89 -21.23
C GLY A 445 -1.40 -9.84 -21.87
N ALA A 446 -1.99 -8.96 -22.69
CA ALA A 446 -1.27 -7.95 -23.47
C ALA A 446 -0.77 -6.75 -22.64
N ASP A 447 -1.54 -6.37 -21.63
CA ASP A 447 -1.42 -5.10 -20.90
C ASP A 447 -1.55 -5.37 -19.40
N PRO A 448 -0.44 -5.34 -18.63
CA PRO A 448 -0.48 -5.65 -17.20
C PRO A 448 -1.12 -4.51 -16.40
N LEU A 449 -1.67 -4.84 -15.23
CA LEU A 449 -2.11 -3.85 -14.24
C LEU A 449 -0.89 -3.14 -13.62
N VAL A 450 -0.95 -1.82 -13.49
CA VAL A 450 -0.01 -1.03 -12.68
C VAL A 450 -0.46 -1.10 -11.23
N ARG A 451 0.37 -1.71 -10.39
CA ARG A 451 0.11 -1.94 -8.97
C ARG A 451 0.55 -0.76 -8.13
N ASP A 452 -0.04 -0.66 -6.94
CA ASP A 452 0.19 0.40 -5.93
C ASP A 452 -0.13 1.83 -6.42
N GLU A 453 -0.69 1.92 -7.62
CA GLU A 453 -1.28 3.10 -8.20
C GLU A 453 -2.79 3.13 -7.90
N GLU A 454 -3.28 4.28 -7.47
CA GLU A 454 -4.61 4.42 -6.85
C GLU A 454 -5.78 4.22 -7.82
N HIS A 455 -5.58 4.38 -9.13
CA HIS A 455 -6.63 4.27 -10.13
C HIS A 455 -6.83 2.84 -10.64
N CYS A 456 -5.95 1.90 -10.29
CA CYS A 456 -6.01 0.49 -10.72
C CYS A 456 -6.08 0.35 -12.25
N LEU A 457 -5.17 1.02 -12.96
CA LEU A 457 -5.15 1.08 -14.41
C LEU A 457 -4.23 0.04 -15.01
N THR A 458 -4.58 -0.44 -16.21
CA THR A 458 -3.59 -1.16 -17.04
C THR A 458 -2.47 -0.20 -17.46
N PHE A 459 -1.33 -0.73 -17.84
CA PHE A 459 -0.16 0.07 -18.22
C PHE A 459 -0.46 1.07 -19.35
N THR A 460 -1.24 0.68 -20.36
CA THR A 460 -1.63 1.64 -21.42
C THR A 460 -2.62 2.70 -20.94
N ASP A 461 -3.58 2.35 -20.07
CA ASP A 461 -4.53 3.32 -19.53
C ASP A 461 -3.88 4.26 -18.52
N TYR A 462 -2.88 3.80 -17.76
CA TYR A 462 -2.00 4.64 -16.94
C TYR A 462 -1.33 5.72 -17.79
N LEU A 463 -0.71 5.33 -18.92
CA LEU A 463 -0.11 6.28 -19.85
C LEU A 463 -1.14 7.26 -20.42
N ARG A 464 -2.30 6.78 -20.89
CA ARG A 464 -3.37 7.65 -21.42
C ARG A 464 -3.79 8.69 -20.39
N ARG A 465 -3.99 8.26 -19.15
CA ARG A 465 -4.37 9.14 -18.04
C ARG A 465 -3.29 10.19 -17.78
N ALA A 466 -2.03 9.75 -17.68
CA ALA A 466 -0.90 10.66 -17.50
C ALA A 466 -0.85 11.75 -18.58
N PHE A 467 -0.96 11.36 -19.86
CA PHE A 467 -0.96 12.33 -20.96
C PHE A 467 -2.19 13.24 -20.97
N ALA A 468 -3.37 12.74 -20.60
CA ALA A 468 -4.56 13.57 -20.43
C ALA A 468 -4.35 14.66 -19.36
N GLY A 469 -3.60 14.34 -18.31
CA GLY A 469 -3.15 15.28 -17.27
C GLY A 469 -1.89 16.08 -17.61
N LYS A 470 -1.46 16.12 -18.88
CA LYS A 470 -0.19 16.76 -19.31
C LYS A 470 1.04 16.29 -18.53
N GLY A 471 1.07 14.99 -18.18
CA GLY A 471 2.15 14.36 -17.45
C GLY A 471 1.98 14.36 -15.94
N PHE A 472 0.81 14.70 -15.39
CA PHE A 472 0.54 14.71 -13.95
C PHE A 472 -0.71 13.91 -13.64
N LEU A 473 -0.57 12.76 -12.97
CA LEU A 473 -1.66 11.78 -12.84
C LEU A 473 -2.69 12.14 -11.77
N ARG A 474 -2.27 12.86 -10.72
CA ARG A 474 -3.11 13.14 -9.53
C ARG A 474 -3.75 14.53 -9.54
N LEU A 475 -3.96 15.13 -10.72
CA LEU A 475 -4.63 16.43 -10.85
C LEU A 475 -6.11 16.41 -10.46
N ASP A 476 -6.72 15.23 -10.40
CA ASP A 476 -8.09 15.04 -9.94
C ASP A 476 -8.21 14.91 -8.41
N GLN A 477 -7.10 14.78 -7.68
CA GLN A 477 -7.06 14.71 -6.22
C GLN A 477 -7.05 16.10 -5.55
N GLN A 478 -7.76 17.07 -6.13
CA GLN A 478 -7.73 18.48 -5.70
C GLN A 478 -8.13 18.64 -4.23
N ASP A 479 -9.09 17.82 -3.79
CA ASP A 479 -9.60 17.84 -2.42
C ASP A 479 -8.51 17.44 -1.40
N GLU A 480 -7.69 16.44 -1.72
CA GLU A 480 -6.53 16.04 -0.89
C GLU A 480 -5.49 17.15 -0.81
N TRP A 481 -5.25 17.84 -1.92
CA TRP A 481 -4.27 18.92 -1.96
C TRP A 481 -4.72 20.13 -1.15
N VAL A 482 -6.02 20.47 -1.22
CA VAL A 482 -6.64 21.48 -0.36
C VAL A 482 -6.55 21.05 1.11
N ALA A 483 -6.74 19.77 1.40
CA ALA A 483 -6.53 19.22 2.74
C ALA A 483 -5.08 19.38 3.21
N HIS A 484 -4.10 19.31 2.32
CA HIS A 484 -2.68 19.57 2.60
C HIS A 484 -2.25 21.04 2.50
N GLY A 485 -3.22 21.96 2.38
CA GLY A 485 -2.98 23.40 2.48
C GLY A 485 -2.74 24.12 1.15
N VAL A 486 -2.96 23.45 0.02
CA VAL A 486 -3.00 24.11 -1.30
C VAL A 486 -4.27 24.97 -1.38
N THR A 487 -4.10 26.26 -1.57
CA THR A 487 -5.23 27.20 -1.71
C THR A 487 -5.87 27.10 -3.09
N ARG A 488 -7.12 27.54 -3.22
CA ARG A 488 -7.79 27.64 -4.53
C ARG A 488 -7.04 28.52 -5.53
N ASP A 489 -6.41 29.58 -5.04
CA ASP A 489 -5.61 30.48 -5.88
C ASP A 489 -4.34 29.79 -6.41
N GLN A 490 -3.67 28.99 -5.57
CA GLN A 490 -2.53 28.16 -6.00
C GLN A 490 -2.97 27.10 -7.01
N PHE A 491 -4.15 26.50 -6.82
CA PHE A 491 -4.69 25.55 -7.80
C PHE A 491 -5.05 26.23 -9.14
N ALA A 492 -5.60 27.44 -9.10
CA ALA A 492 -5.87 28.23 -10.30
C ALA A 492 -4.57 28.64 -11.03
N GLU A 493 -3.52 28.99 -10.29
CA GLU A 493 -2.19 29.27 -10.84
C GLU A 493 -1.61 28.03 -11.52
N MET A 494 -1.70 26.87 -10.88
CA MET A 494 -1.27 25.59 -11.41
C MET A 494 -1.97 25.21 -12.71
N THR A 495 -3.31 25.26 -12.70
CA THR A 495 -4.11 24.93 -13.88
C THR A 495 -3.88 25.93 -15.00
N GLY A 496 -3.76 27.22 -14.70
CA GLY A 496 -3.38 28.24 -15.69
C GLY A 496 -1.97 28.03 -16.27
N TRP A 497 -1.00 27.62 -15.45
CA TRP A 497 0.33 27.24 -15.93
C TRP A 497 0.26 26.02 -16.84
N LEU A 498 -0.47 24.97 -16.44
CA LEU A 498 -0.67 23.78 -17.26
C LEU A 498 -1.39 24.10 -18.57
N GLU A 499 -2.39 24.98 -18.57
CA GLU A 499 -3.08 25.45 -19.78
C GLU A 499 -2.09 26.07 -20.78
N SER A 500 -1.06 26.77 -20.30
CA SER A 500 0.00 27.35 -21.14
C SER A 500 0.94 26.31 -21.78
N VAL A 501 0.97 25.08 -21.26
CA VAL A 501 1.75 23.97 -21.84
C VAL A 501 1.02 23.45 -23.08
N GLU A 502 1.33 24.03 -24.24
CA GLU A 502 0.83 23.56 -25.53
C GLU A 502 1.68 22.40 -26.04
N TYR A 503 1.08 21.21 -26.12
CA TYR A 503 1.72 20.04 -26.72
C TYR A 503 0.75 19.33 -27.67
N GLU A 504 1.29 18.68 -28.69
CA GLU A 504 0.51 17.93 -29.67
C GLU A 504 0.17 16.56 -29.08
N HIS A 505 -1.06 16.42 -28.58
CA HIS A 505 -1.56 15.13 -28.09
C HIS A 505 -2.09 14.28 -29.24
N ILE A 506 -1.46 13.13 -29.47
CA ILE A 506 -1.91 12.10 -30.40
C ILE A 506 -2.61 11.02 -29.59
N GLU A 507 -3.87 10.73 -29.89
CA GLU A 507 -4.60 9.63 -29.25
C GLU A 507 -3.93 8.28 -29.57
N PHE A 508 -3.91 7.37 -28.59
CA PHE A 508 -3.34 6.03 -28.66
C PHE A 508 -4.10 5.07 -27.75
#